data_AF-A0A7C4DN76-F1
#
_entry.id   AF-A0A7C4DN76-F1
#
_cell.length_a   1.000
_cell.length_b   1.000
_cell.length_c   1.000
_cell.angle_alpha   90.00
_cell.angle_beta   90.00
_cell.angle_gamma   90.00
#
_symmetry.space_group_name_H-M   'P 1'
#
loop_
_entity.id
_entity.type
_entity.pdbx_description
1 polymer ?
#
loop_
_entity_poly.entity_id
_entity_poly.type
_entity_poly.pdbx_seq_one_letter_code
_entity_poly.pdbx_strand_id
1 'polypeptide(L)' 'MVSKSDLKVVEVYELLGEVRYRICVKGTNILVNVNAASEEDAFEKAIGILVQAGLDDESLEKLRKIVGDKAKC' A
#
# COMPACT_ATOMS: atom_id res chain seq x y z
N MET A 1 -2.40 14.08 1.00
CA MET A 1 -1.22 13.21 0.94
C MET A 1 -1.69 11.80 1.23
N VAL A 2 -1.15 10.81 0.52
CA VAL A 2 -1.36 9.39 0.82
C VAL A 2 -1.03 9.18 2.29
N SER A 3 -2.01 8.70 3.04
CA SER A 3 -1.92 8.62 4.49
C SER A 3 -2.04 7.18 4.96
N LYS A 4 -1.65 6.92 6.22
CA LYS A 4 -1.79 5.57 6.82
C LYS A 4 -3.24 5.06 6.76
N SER A 5 -4.24 5.94 6.77
CA SER A 5 -5.66 5.56 6.68
C SER A 5 -6.07 5.05 5.29
N ASP A 6 -5.31 5.39 4.23
CA ASP A 6 -5.48 4.85 2.89
C ASP A 6 -4.88 3.45 2.72
N LEU A 7 -4.15 2.96 3.72
CA LEU A 7 -3.42 1.71 3.67
C LEU A 7 -4.10 0.64 4.54
N LYS A 8 -3.91 -0.63 4.14
CA LYS A 8 -4.36 -1.80 4.89
C LYS A 8 -3.35 -2.93 4.74
N VAL A 9 -2.87 -3.48 5.85
CA VAL A 9 -2.13 -4.75 5.80
C VAL A 9 -3.09 -5.86 5.40
N VAL A 10 -2.75 -6.58 4.33
CA VAL A 10 -3.51 -7.75 3.84
C VAL A 10 -2.89 -9.03 4.36
N GLU A 11 -1.57 -9.05 4.46
CA GLU A 11 -0.82 -10.26 4.80
C GLU A 11 0.53 -9.89 5.41
N VAL A 12 0.96 -10.68 6.40
CA VAL A 12 2.31 -10.68 6.94
C VAL A 12 2.88 -12.05 6.67
N TYR A 13 4.06 -12.12 6.04
CA TYR A 13 4.68 -13.36 5.63
C TYR A 13 6.20 -13.28 5.79
N GLU A 14 6.84 -14.44 5.87
CA GLU A 14 8.29 -14.55 5.91
C GLU A 14 8.82 -14.99 4.55
N LEU A 15 9.89 -14.37 4.08
CA LEU A 15 10.58 -14.78 2.86
C LEU A 15 12.08 -14.55 3.03
N LEU A 16 12.87 -15.62 2.88
CA LEU A 16 14.33 -15.61 3.09
C LEU A 16 14.74 -15.13 4.49
N GLY A 17 13.97 -15.48 5.53
CA GLY A 17 14.22 -15.07 6.92
C GLY A 17 13.85 -13.62 7.23
N GLU A 18 13.23 -12.89 6.28
CA GLU A 18 12.74 -11.54 6.51
C GLU A 18 11.23 -11.50 6.62
N VAL A 19 10.73 -10.79 7.64
CA VAL A 19 9.31 -10.46 7.79
C VAL A 19 8.93 -9.40 6.76
N ARG A 20 7.90 -9.69 5.98
CA ARG A 20 7.35 -8.84 4.94
C ARG A 20 5.87 -8.58 5.16
N TYR A 21 5.47 -7.36 4.84
CA TYR A 21 4.10 -6.90 4.89
C TYR A 21 3.62 -6.65 3.47
N ARG A 22 2.49 -7.25 3.12
CA ARG A 22 1.74 -6.92 1.92
C ARG A 22 0.68 -5.89 2.28
N ILE A 23 0.88 -4.67 1.82
CA ILE A 23 0.00 -3.54 2.08
C ILE A 23 -0.80 -3.24 0.83
N CYS A 24 -2.10 -3.01 1.00
CA CYS A 24 -3.01 -2.63 -0.04
C CYS A 24 -3.40 -1.16 0.10
N VAL A 25 -3.51 -0.47 -1.02
CA VAL A 25 -4.04 0.90 -1.07
C VAL A 25 -5.55 0.82 -1.29
N LYS A 26 -6.32 1.33 -0.32
CA LYS A 26 -7.79 1.26 -0.31
C LYS A 26 -8.40 1.97 -1.51
N GLY A 27 -9.46 1.37 -2.05
CA GLY A 27 -10.15 1.74 -3.27
C GLY A 27 -9.36 1.44 -4.55
N THR A 28 -8.32 0.59 -4.50
CA THR A 28 -7.49 0.26 -5.65
C THR A 28 -7.09 -1.23 -5.67
N ASN A 29 -6.35 -1.62 -6.70
CA ASN A 29 -5.72 -2.95 -6.77
C ASN A 29 -4.21 -2.90 -6.54
N ILE A 30 -3.69 -1.78 -6.01
CA ILE A 30 -2.26 -1.62 -5.74
C ILE A 30 -1.90 -2.37 -4.47
N LEU A 31 -0.91 -3.26 -4.60
CA LEU A 31 -0.26 -3.95 -3.50
C LEU A 31 1.21 -3.53 -3.45
N VAL A 32 1.66 -3.16 -2.26
CA VAL A 32 3.04 -2.80 -1.96
C VAL A 32 3.57 -3.84 -0.97
N ASN A 33 4.63 -4.54 -1.35
CA ASN A 33 5.31 -5.48 -0.46
C ASN A 33 6.54 -4.79 0.12
N VAL A 34 6.67 -4.77 1.44
CA VAL A 34 7.80 -4.15 2.13
C VAL A 34 8.34 -5.10 3.18
N ASN A 35 9.66 -5.09 3.39
CA ASN A 35 10.23 -5.67 4.60
C ASN A 35 10.12 -4.64 5.73
N ALA A 36 9.66 -5.07 6.90
CA ALA A 36 9.48 -4.14 8.01
C ALA A 36 9.55 -4.86 9.35
N ALA A 37 10.01 -4.12 10.36
CA ALA A 37 10.09 -4.63 11.73
C ALA A 37 8.77 -4.50 12.50
N SER A 38 7.85 -3.66 12.02
CA SER A 38 6.52 -3.43 12.59
C SER A 38 5.54 -2.99 11.51
N GLU A 39 4.24 -3.01 11.83
CA GLU A 39 3.19 -2.50 10.94
C GLU A 39 3.36 -0.99 10.67
N GLU A 40 3.80 -0.22 11.67
CA GLU A 40 4.07 1.21 11.50
C GLU A 40 5.22 1.48 10.53
N ASP A 41 6.34 0.77 10.68
CA ASP A 41 7.48 0.82 9.75
C ASP A 41 7.04 0.39 8.33
N ALA A 42 6.18 -0.61 8.24
CA ALA A 42 5.64 -1.07 6.97
C ALA A 42 4.83 0.02 6.25
N PHE A 43 3.95 0.73 6.97
CA PHE A 43 3.18 1.82 6.40
C PHE A 43 4.06 2.98 5.95
N GLU A 44 5.06 3.37 6.73
CA GLU A 44 5.97 4.46 6.37
C GLU A 44 6.76 4.14 5.10
N LYS A 45 7.28 2.91 4.99
CA LYS A 45 7.94 2.43 3.78
C LYS A 45 6.99 2.37 2.59
N ALA A 46 5.76 1.89 2.78
CA ALA A 46 4.77 1.83 1.72
C ALA A 46 4.41 3.22 1.18
N ILE A 47 4.19 4.20 2.06
CA ILE A 47 3.96 5.61 1.66
C ILE A 47 5.15 6.14 0.88
N GLY A 48 6.38 5.90 1.36
CA GLY A 48 7.60 6.30 0.66
C GLY A 48 7.69 5.75 -0.78
N ILE A 49 7.37 4.47 -0.97
CA ILE A 49 7.35 3.83 -2.28
C ILE A 49 6.26 4.44 -3.18
N LEU A 50 5.06 4.68 -2.66
CA LEU A 50 3.96 5.28 -3.43
C LEU A 50 4.33 6.69 -3.90
N VAL A 51 4.92 7.51 -3.04
CA VAL A 51 5.40 8.85 -3.40
C VAL A 51 6.51 8.79 -4.45
N GLN A 52 7.49 7.91 -4.28
CA GLN A 52 8.58 7.73 -5.27
C GLN A 52 8.07 7.22 -6.62
N ALA A 53 6.98 6.44 -6.63
CA ALA A 53 6.33 5.98 -7.84
C ALA A 53 5.43 7.04 -8.51
N GLY A 54 5.32 8.25 -7.93
CA GLY A 54 4.43 9.30 -8.43
C GLY A 54 2.95 9.01 -8.20
N LEU A 55 2.61 8.10 -7.27
CA LEU A 55 1.24 7.78 -6.89
C LEU A 55 0.79 8.75 -5.80
N ASP A 56 0.62 10.01 -6.20
CA ASP A 56 0.05 11.06 -5.37
C ASP A 56 -1.48 10.93 -5.23
N ASP A 57 -2.08 11.80 -4.42
CA ASP A 57 -3.51 11.78 -4.13
C ASP A 57 -4.36 11.86 -5.41
N GLU A 58 -3.98 12.74 -6.34
CA GLU A 58 -4.75 12.94 -7.57
C GLU A 58 -4.73 11.68 -8.44
N SER A 59 -3.56 11.04 -8.53
CA SER A 59 -3.38 9.79 -9.27
C SER A 59 -4.14 8.64 -8.63
N LEU A 60 -4.10 8.53 -7.30
CA LEU A 60 -4.87 7.51 -6.57
C LEU A 60 -6.38 7.73 -6.70
N GLU A 61 -6.86 8.97 -6.64
CA GLU A 61 -8.27 9.30 -6.84
C GLU A 61 -8.76 8.94 -8.25
N LYS A 62 -7.93 9.20 -9.28
CA LYS A 62 -8.23 8.75 -10.65
C LYS A 62 -8.29 7.22 -10.73
N LEU A 63 -7.34 6.53 -10.11
CA LEU A 63 -7.31 5.06 -10.08
C LEU A 63 -8.55 4.49 -9.36
N ARG A 64 -8.96 5.09 -8.23
CA ARG A 64 -10.18 4.71 -7.50
C ARG A 64 -11.41 4.79 -8.37
N LYS A 65 -11.55 5.86 -9.16
CA LYS A 65 -12.66 6.02 -10.11
C LYS A 65 -12.64 5.00 -11.25
N ILE A 66 -11.46 4.65 -11.75
CA ILE A 66 -11.30 3.66 -12.84
C ILE A 66 -11.62 2.26 -12.34
N VAL A 67 -11.14 1.91 -11.15
CA VAL A 67 -11.31 0.58 -10.56
C VAL A 67 -12.74 0.41 -10.05
N GLY A 68 -13.28 1.42 -9.37
CA GLY A 68 -14.64 1.43 -8.81
C GLY A 68 -14.90 0.21 -7.93
N ASP A 69 -16.03 -0.46 -8.15
CA ASP A 69 -16.48 -1.62 -7.37
C ASP A 69 -15.61 -2.88 -7.56
N LYS A 70 -14.63 -2.83 -8.46
CA LYS A 70 -13.68 -3.94 -8.71
C LYS A 70 -12.43 -3.84 -7.83
N ALA A 71 -12.41 -2.91 -6.90
CA ALA A 71 -11.28 -2.72 -5.99
C ALA A 71 -11.18 -3.91 -5.03
N LYS A 72 -9.99 -4.49 -4.92
CA LYS A 72 -9.71 -5.63 -4.05
C LYS A 72 -9.45 -5.21 -2.60
N CYS A 73 -9.08 -3.95 -2.40
CA CYS A 73 -9.28 -3.18 -1.19
C CYS A 73 -9.62 -1.75 -1.60
#